data_AF-A0A6M3JM91-F1
#
_entry.id   AF-A0A6M3JM91-F1
#
_cell.length_a   1.000
_cell.length_b   1.000
_cell.length_c   1.000
_cell.angle_alpha   90.00
_cell.angle_beta   90.00
_cell.angle_gamma   90.00
#
_symmetry.space_group_name_H-M   'P 1'
#
loop_
_entity.id
_entity.type
_entity.pdbx_description
1 polymer ?
#
loop_
_entity_poly.entity_id
_entity_poly.type
_entity_poly.pdbx_seq_one_letter_code
_entity_poly.pdbx_strand_id
1 'polypeptide(L)'
;MKILFNEWSCSNITDKQKNDIQANIEKELLSVQDKIKPLPKKLTVSIFEIPRTRSPKRSLECFGVDDNGDELVTYVYPLSGEGSTFRFPDPKD
;
A
#
# COMPACT_ATOMS: atom_id res chain seq x y z
N MET A 1 5.25 7.75 -12.94
CA MET A 1 5.21 7.85 -11.47
C MET A 1 6.36 7.01 -10.90
N LYS A 2 7.12 7.51 -9.92
CA LYS A 2 8.15 6.75 -9.20
C LYS A 2 7.58 6.29 -7.86
N ILE A 3 7.61 4.98 -7.56
CA ILE A 3 7.16 4.44 -6.27
C ILE A 3 8.35 4.30 -5.34
N LEU A 4 8.22 4.78 -4.10
CA LEU A 4 9.26 4.75 -3.07
C LEU A 4 8.71 4.08 -1.81
N PHE A 5 9.36 3.04 -1.30
CA PHE A 5 8.96 2.43 -0.04
C PHE A 5 9.75 3.05 1.11
N ASN A 6 9.08 3.79 1.98
CA ASN A 6 9.74 4.61 3.02
C ASN A 6 9.80 3.91 4.38
N GLU A 7 8.73 3.22 4.77
CA GLU A 7 8.65 2.58 6.08
C GLU A 7 8.13 1.14 6.01
N TRP A 8 8.80 0.25 6.74
CA TRP A 8 8.42 -1.15 6.94
C TRP A 8 8.33 -1.45 8.43
N SER A 9 7.13 -1.30 8.98
CA SER A 9 6.85 -1.56 10.39
C SER A 9 6.18 -2.94 10.54
N CYS A 10 6.92 -3.99 10.16
CA CYS A 10 6.45 -5.39 10.12
C CYS A 10 7.40 -6.30 10.91
N SER A 11 6.89 -7.05 11.88
CA SER A 11 7.75 -7.72 12.88
C SER A 11 8.17 -9.14 12.51
N ASN A 12 7.63 -9.72 11.42
CA ASN A 12 7.71 -11.17 11.19
C ASN A 12 7.57 -11.56 9.71
N ILE A 13 8.24 -10.85 8.82
CA ILE A 13 8.30 -11.13 7.38
C ILE A 13 9.75 -11.27 6.93
N THR A 14 10.00 -12.21 6.02
CA THR A 14 11.32 -12.43 5.42
C THR A 14 11.60 -11.42 4.30
N ASP A 15 12.86 -11.21 3.94
CA ASP A 15 13.24 -10.35 2.81
C ASP A 15 12.62 -10.81 1.48
N LYS A 16 12.48 -12.13 1.29
CA LYS A 16 11.78 -12.67 0.12
C LYS A 16 10.32 -12.22 0.09
N GLN A 17 9.61 -12.38 1.20
CA GLN A 17 8.23 -11.92 1.31
C GLN A 17 8.12 -10.40 1.13
N LYS A 18 9.06 -9.64 1.68
CA LYS A 18 9.14 -8.19 1.49
C LYS A 18 9.23 -7.83 0.01
N ASN A 19 10.14 -8.46 -0.74
CA ASN A 19 10.30 -8.22 -2.17
C ASN A 19 9.05 -8.63 -2.97
N ASP A 20 8.44 -9.78 -2.65
CA ASP A 20 7.22 -10.24 -3.31
C ASP A 20 6.05 -9.26 -3.06
N ILE A 21 5.91 -8.77 -1.83
CA ILE A 21 4.91 -7.76 -1.44
C ILE A 21 5.16 -6.44 -2.17
N GLN A 22 6.41 -5.97 -2.25
CA GLN A 22 6.77 -4.76 -2.99
C GLN A 22 6.39 -4.86 -4.45
N ALA A 23 6.83 -5.92 -5.12
CA ALA A 23 6.54 -6.13 -6.53
C ALA A 23 5.04 -6.20 -6.81
N ASN A 24 4.27 -6.81 -5.91
CA ASN A 24 2.82 -6.87 -6.05
C ASN A 24 2.15 -5.52 -5.84
N ILE A 25 2.52 -4.77 -4.79
CA ILE A 25 2.02 -3.42 -4.54
C ILE A 25 2.34 -2.50 -5.72
N GLU A 26 3.58 -2.54 -6.22
CA GLU A 26 3.97 -1.74 -7.39
C GLU A 26 3.14 -2.08 -8.62
N LYS A 27 2.99 -3.37 -8.93
CA LYS A 27 2.18 -3.84 -10.05
C LYS A 27 0.74 -3.36 -9.94
N GLU A 28 0.15 -3.47 -8.77
CA GLU A 28 -1.24 -3.08 -8.55
C GLU A 28 -1.41 -1.55 -8.57
N LEU A 29 -0.49 -0.78 -7.99
CA LEU A 29 -0.49 0.69 -8.07
C LEU A 29 -0.35 1.19 -9.50
N LEU A 30 0.47 0.51 -10.32
CA LEU A 30 0.58 0.77 -11.75
C LEU A 30 -0.73 0.41 -12.49
N SER A 31 -1.43 -0.65 -12.08
CA SER A 31 -2.70 -1.06 -12.71
C SER A 31 -3.85 -0.10 -12.42
N VAL A 32 -3.82 0.58 -11.27
CA VAL A 32 -4.81 1.60 -10.88
C VAL A 32 -4.32 3.04 -11.08
N GLN A 33 -3.15 3.24 -11.71
CA GLN A 33 -2.52 4.55 -11.87
C GLN A 33 -3.47 5.57 -12.53
N ASP A 34 -4.25 5.15 -13.54
CA ASP A 34 -5.21 6.03 -14.24
C ASP A 34 -6.37 6.50 -13.35
N LYS A 35 -6.61 5.81 -12.22
CA LYS A 35 -7.63 6.15 -11.22
C LYS A 35 -7.09 7.09 -10.14
N ILE A 36 -5.77 7.15 -9.96
CA ILE A 36 -5.12 8.04 -9.00
C ILE A 36 -5.11 9.45 -9.60
N LYS A 37 -6.00 10.32 -9.12
CA LYS A 37 -6.06 11.74 -9.56
C LYS A 37 -5.91 12.68 -8.37
N PRO A 38 -4.97 13.64 -8.42
CA PRO A 38 -3.98 13.87 -9.49
C PRO A 38 -2.93 12.75 -9.57
N LEU A 39 -2.38 12.49 -10.77
CA LEU A 39 -1.31 11.51 -10.98
C LEU A 39 -0.01 12.07 -10.37
N PRO A 40 0.50 11.55 -9.24
CA PRO A 40 1.66 12.14 -8.60
C PRO A 40 2.94 11.77 -9.38
N LYS A 41 3.95 12.64 -9.31
CA LYS A 41 5.27 12.33 -9.88
C LYS A 41 5.97 11.25 -9.07
N LYS A 42 5.88 11.33 -7.73
CA LYS A 42 6.34 10.30 -6.80
C LYS A 42 5.22 9.88 -5.86
N LEU A 43 5.16 8.59 -5.59
CA LEU A 43 4.25 7.99 -4.63
C LEU A 43 5.09 7.31 -3.55
N THR A 44 4.96 7.80 -2.33
CA THR A 44 5.65 7.21 -1.17
C THR A 44 4.72 6.20 -0.52
N VAL A 45 5.19 4.98 -0.33
CA VAL A 45 4.44 3.87 0.24
C VAL A 45 5.01 3.52 1.61
N SER A 46 4.16 3.57 2.63
CA SER A 46 4.47 3.11 3.98
C SER A 46 3.63 1.90 4.33
N ILE A 47 4.26 0.86 4.90
CA ILE A 47 3.64 -0.45 5.13
C ILE A 47 3.65 -0.80 6.61
N PHE A 48 2.45 -1.09 7.13
CA PHE A 48 2.21 -1.35 8.54
C PHE A 48 1.48 -2.68 8.74
N GLU A 49 1.84 -3.44 9.78
CA GLU A 49 1.07 -4.62 10.17
C GLU A 49 -0.27 -4.19 10.80
N ILE A 50 -1.38 -4.66 10.26
CA ILE A 50 -2.71 -4.41 10.83
C ILE A 50 -2.83 -5.21 12.13
N PRO A 51 -3.18 -4.56 13.27
CA PRO A 51 -3.41 -5.27 14.51
C PRO A 51 -4.49 -6.35 14.36
N ARG A 52 -4.30 -7.52 14.98
CA ARG A 52 -5.26 -8.64 14.92
C ARG A 52 -6.67 -8.28 15.41
N THR A 53 -6.81 -7.22 16.19
CA THR A 53 -8.12 -6.68 16.62
C THR A 53 -8.93 -6.06 15.47
N ARG A 54 -8.27 -5.63 14.39
CA ARG A 54 -8.90 -5.03 13.20
C ARG A 54 -9.05 -6.01 12.04
N SER A 55 -8.28 -7.10 12.01
CA SER A 55 -8.38 -8.15 10.99
C SER A 55 -8.07 -9.52 11.58
N PRO A 56 -8.97 -10.52 11.42
CA PRO A 56 -8.74 -11.87 11.91
C PRO A 56 -7.58 -12.57 11.18
N LYS A 57 -7.27 -12.14 9.96
CA LYS A 57 -6.09 -12.57 9.19
C LYS A 57 -4.98 -11.51 9.29
N ARG A 58 -3.72 -11.95 9.37
CA ARG A 58 -2.56 -11.04 9.29
C ARG A 58 -2.61 -10.32 7.94
N SER A 59 -2.65 -9.00 7.99
CA SER A 59 -2.71 -8.15 6.81
C SER A 59 -1.77 -6.97 7.00
N LEU A 60 -1.30 -6.41 5.90
CA LEU A 60 -0.52 -5.19 5.87
C LEU A 60 -1.36 -4.07 5.29
N GLU A 61 -1.30 -2.90 5.89
CA GLU A 61 -1.88 -1.67 5.36
C GLU A 61 -0.78 -0.85 4.73
N CYS A 62 -0.97 -0.45 3.48
CA CYS A 62 -0.03 0.29 2.69
C CYS A 62 -0.67 1.62 2.30
N PHE A 63 -0.04 2.72 2.69
CA PHE A 63 -0.51 4.08 2.36
C PHE A 63 0.35 4.65 1.25
N GLY A 64 -0.24 4.96 0.11
CA GLY A 64 0.38 5.70 -0.97
C GLY A 64 0.08 7.19 -0.81
N VAL A 65 1.10 7.97 -0.47
CA VAL A 65 1.03 9.43 -0.36
C VAL A 65 1.80 10.12 -1.48
N ASP A 66 1.38 11.31 -1.87
CA ASP A 66 2.10 12.13 -2.85
C ASP A 66 3.36 12.81 -2.27
N ASP A 67 4.00 13.67 -3.05
CA ASP A 67 5.17 14.45 -2.61
C ASP A 67 4.84 15.47 -1.49
N ASN A 68 3.56 15.82 -1.29
CA ASN A 68 3.10 16.72 -0.23
C ASN A 68 2.68 15.96 1.06
N GLY A 69 2.62 14.63 1.00
CA GLY A 69 2.15 13.79 2.09
C GLY A 69 0.63 13.58 2.10
N ASP A 70 -0.07 13.98 1.04
CA ASP A 70 -1.50 13.75 0.90
C ASP A 70 -1.76 12.28 0.55
N GLU A 71 -2.65 11.62 1.30
CA GLU A 71 -3.07 10.25 1.01
C GLU A 71 -3.83 10.20 -0.32
N LEU A 72 -3.33 9.39 -1.24
CA LEU A 72 -3.95 9.17 -2.54
C LEU A 72 -4.63 7.81 -2.63
N VAL A 73 -4.09 6.81 -1.92
CA VAL A 73 -4.57 5.44 -1.99
C VAL A 73 -4.15 4.68 -0.74
N THR A 74 -5.08 3.89 -0.22
CA THR A 74 -4.83 2.90 0.82
C THR A 74 -5.02 1.51 0.24
N TYR A 75 -4.06 0.64 0.49
CA TYR A 75 -4.04 -0.74 0.00
C TYR A 75 -3.88 -1.72 1.15
N VAL A 76 -4.78 -2.69 1.24
CA VAL A 76 -4.71 -3.74 2.26
C VAL A 76 -4.24 -5.05 1.61
N TYR A 77 -3.08 -5.54 2.06
CA TYR A 77 -2.46 -6.77 1.62
C TYR A 77 -2.63 -7.91 2.65
N PRO A 78 -3.46 -8.92 2.40
CA PRO A 78 -3.59 -10.07 3.28
C PRO A 78 -2.38 -11.01 3.13
N LEU A 79 -1.66 -11.25 4.23
CA LEU A 79 -0.53 -12.19 4.28
C LEU A 79 -0.97 -13.66 4.21
N SER A 80 -2.28 -13.92 4.28
CA SER A 80 -2.88 -15.25 4.18
C SER A 80 -3.10 -15.74 2.74
N GLY A 81 -2.66 -15.00 1.72
CA GLY A 81 -2.60 -15.48 0.34
C GLY A 81 -3.87 -15.31 -0.52
N GLU A 82 -4.85 -14.50 -0.12
CA GLU A 82 -6.06 -14.27 -0.93
C GLU A 82 -6.40 -12.79 -1.08
N GLY A 83 -6.13 -12.27 -2.28
CA GLY A 83 -6.65 -10.99 -2.78
C GLY A 83 -5.96 -9.74 -2.23
N SER A 84 -6.37 -8.59 -2.71
CA SER A 84 -5.98 -7.30 -2.15
C SER A 84 -7.06 -6.27 -2.38
N THR A 85 -7.23 -5.31 -1.47
CA THR A 85 -8.29 -4.31 -1.58
C THR A 85 -7.70 -2.91 -1.64
N PHE A 86 -8.10 -2.18 -2.68
CA PHE A 86 -7.84 -0.76 -2.82
C PHE A 86 -8.96 0.06 -2.21
N ARG A 87 -8.58 1.09 -1.47
CA ARG A 87 -9.46 2.16 -1.01
C ARG A 87 -8.83 3.46 -1.46
N PHE A 88 -9.63 4.29 -2.11
CA PHE A 88 -9.26 5.66 -2.38
C PHE A 88 -9.91 6.52 -1.29
N PRO A 89 -9.19 7.48 -0.69
CA PRO A 89 -9.83 8.43 0.19
C PRO A 89 -10.94 9.14 -0.59
N ASP A 90 -12.08 9.35 0.05
CA ASP A 90 -13.14 10.15 -0.55
C ASP A 90 -12.57 11.52 -0.91
N PRO A 91 -12.87 12.06 -2.11
CA PRO A 91 -12.48 13.43 -2.44
C PRO A 91 -13.06 14.34 -1.37
N LYS A 92 -12.21 15.01 -0.60
CA LYS A 92 -12.65 16.05 0.33
C LYS A 92 -13.24 17.17 -0.52
N ASP A 93 -14.55 17.33 -0.46
CA ASP A 93 -15.31 18.48 -0.98
C ASP A 93 -14.68 19.82 -0.56
#